data_AF-A0A925J2R9-F1
#
_entry.id   AF-A0A925J2R9-F1
#
_cell.length_a   1.000
_cell.length_b   1.000
_cell.length_c   1.000
_cell.angle_alpha   90.00
_cell.angle_beta   90.00
_cell.angle_gamma   90.00
#
_symmetry.space_group_name_H-M   'P 1'
#
loop_
_entity.id
_entity.type
_entity.pdbx_description
1 polymer ?
#
loop_
_entity_poly.entity_id
_entity_poly.type
_entity_poly.pdbx_seq_one_letter_code
_entity_poly.pdbx_strand_id
1 'polypeptide(L)'
;AQAVAGPGVTVGTSSGGQWPIRAVPRGVLQINVPGLAAVNASADLSVYTLFDGQVVEEGETVARAKIIPFAVPEDVIASGEARAVAEAPIVAVRGFQAKRVSALVQESLGARAVDRFKAVFGEKVAWFGGVLAEPVFVPPEATLVAGAMDALLAGAPDLLVVAGSRTMDPLDPVFAALEASGATLIRRGMPAHPGSLCWVAQRGGTTIVGMPSCGVFSQATVFDLLLTWVFAGVPLDVARLSQFGHGGFLTRDMAFRFPPYRHAADRGEVE
;
A
#
# COMPACT_ATOMS: atom_id res chain seq x y z
N ALA A 1 -26.36 -5.93 -1.64
CA ALA A 1 -25.26 -5.71 -0.66
C ALA A 1 -24.36 -6.93 -0.56
N GLN A 2 -24.90 -8.12 -0.26
CA GLN A 2 -24.12 -9.35 -0.22
C GLN A 2 -23.38 -9.63 -1.54
N ALA A 3 -24.04 -9.45 -2.68
CA ALA A 3 -23.43 -9.72 -3.99
C ALA A 3 -22.15 -8.90 -4.31
N VAL A 4 -21.99 -7.70 -3.72
CA VAL A 4 -20.80 -6.86 -3.94
C VAL A 4 -19.72 -7.07 -2.87
N ALA A 5 -20.06 -7.72 -1.75
CA ALA A 5 -19.16 -7.95 -0.64
C ALA A 5 -18.24 -9.15 -0.94
N GLY A 6 -16.94 -8.95 -0.76
CA GLY A 6 -15.91 -9.96 -0.98
C GLY A 6 -15.15 -10.33 0.29
N PRO A 7 -13.97 -10.94 0.15
CA PRO A 7 -13.13 -11.30 1.29
C PRO A 7 -12.76 -10.09 2.16
N GLY A 8 -12.71 -10.31 3.47
CA GLY A 8 -12.30 -9.28 4.44
C GLY A 8 -13.34 -8.21 4.74
N VAL A 9 -14.56 -8.33 4.21
CA VAL A 9 -15.68 -7.45 4.57
C VAL A 9 -16.89 -8.25 5.02
N THR A 10 -17.77 -7.60 5.78
CA THR A 10 -19.06 -8.16 6.21
C THR A 10 -20.18 -7.16 5.99
N VAL A 11 -21.38 -7.66 5.69
CA VAL A 11 -22.59 -6.84 5.54
C VAL A 11 -23.28 -6.70 6.89
N GLY A 12 -23.44 -5.46 7.36
CA GLY A 12 -24.15 -5.15 8.59
C GLY A 12 -25.67 -5.12 8.41
N THR A 13 -26.38 -4.89 9.51
CA THR A 13 -27.84 -4.71 9.50
C THR A 13 -28.24 -3.42 8.78
N SER A 14 -29.38 -3.45 8.08
CA SER A 14 -29.89 -2.26 7.42
C SER A 14 -30.26 -1.17 8.44
N SER A 15 -30.02 0.08 8.07
CA SER A 15 -30.43 1.25 8.85
C SER A 15 -30.70 2.40 7.90
N GLY A 16 -31.89 3.01 7.95
CA GLY A 16 -32.27 4.11 7.06
C GLY A 16 -32.29 3.73 5.57
N GLY A 17 -32.69 2.49 5.24
CA GLY A 17 -32.80 2.02 3.85
C GLY A 17 -31.47 1.67 3.16
N GLN A 18 -30.37 1.62 3.92
CA GLN A 18 -29.04 1.29 3.40
C GLN A 18 -28.37 0.18 4.21
N TRP A 19 -27.54 -0.59 3.53
CA TRP A 19 -26.81 -1.73 4.08
C TRP A 19 -25.32 -1.38 4.14
N PRO A 20 -24.74 -1.21 5.35
CA PRO A 20 -23.32 -0.94 5.49
C PRO A 20 -22.50 -2.21 5.22
N ILE A 21 -21.36 -2.03 4.55
CA ILE A 21 -20.33 -3.05 4.35
C ILE A 21 -19.13 -2.60 5.16
N ARG A 22 -18.68 -3.46 6.08
CA ARG A 22 -17.65 -3.14 7.07
C ARG A 22 -16.39 -3.96 6.88
N ALA A 23 -15.23 -3.36 7.09
CA ALA A 23 -13.97 -4.08 7.15
C ALA A 23 -13.97 -5.06 8.33
N VAL A 24 -13.46 -6.27 8.10
CA VAL A 24 -13.29 -7.28 9.14
C VAL A 24 -11.89 -7.16 9.77
N PRO A 25 -10.77 -7.27 9.02
CA PRO A 25 -9.47 -6.91 9.55
C PRO A 25 -9.14 -5.43 9.27
N ARG A 26 -8.21 -4.88 10.06
CA ARG A 26 -7.42 -3.73 9.62
C ARG A 26 -6.61 -4.11 8.37
N GLY A 27 -6.66 -3.28 7.34
CA GLY A 27 -6.07 -3.63 6.06
C GLY A 27 -6.15 -2.53 5.00
N VAL A 28 -5.95 -2.95 3.75
CA VAL A 28 -6.13 -2.08 2.58
C VAL A 28 -7.42 -2.47 1.84
N LEU A 29 -8.25 -1.47 1.55
CA LEU A 29 -9.46 -1.61 0.75
C LEU A 29 -9.08 -1.84 -0.71
N GLN A 30 -9.73 -2.82 -1.33
CA GLN A 30 -9.63 -3.13 -2.75
C GLN A 30 -11.00 -3.00 -3.40
N ILE A 31 -11.10 -2.13 -4.39
CA ILE A 31 -12.32 -1.89 -5.16
C ILE A 31 -12.10 -2.29 -6.61
N ASN A 32 -12.90 -3.24 -7.11
CA ASN A 32 -13.05 -3.43 -8.56
C ASN A 32 -13.85 -2.24 -9.11
N VAL A 33 -13.17 -1.16 -9.50
CA VAL A 33 -13.80 0.07 -10.00
C VAL A 33 -14.68 -0.19 -11.24
N PRO A 34 -14.24 -0.95 -12.26
CA PRO A 34 -15.10 -1.37 -13.37
C PRO A 34 -16.36 -2.12 -12.90
N GLY A 35 -16.23 -3.10 -12.00
CA GLY A 35 -17.37 -3.85 -11.46
C GLY A 35 -18.35 -2.98 -10.68
N LEU A 36 -17.83 -2.08 -9.84
CA LEU A 36 -18.63 -1.10 -9.11
C LEU A 36 -19.42 -0.20 -10.07
N ALA A 37 -18.78 0.28 -11.14
CA ALA A 37 -19.44 1.08 -12.17
C ALA A 37 -20.54 0.30 -12.91
N ALA A 38 -20.30 -0.98 -13.21
CA ALA A 38 -21.28 -1.84 -13.90
C ALA A 38 -22.56 -2.07 -13.06
N VAL A 39 -22.43 -2.26 -11.74
CA VAL A 39 -23.57 -2.35 -10.81
C VAL A 39 -24.31 -1.01 -10.73
N ASN A 40 -23.58 0.09 -10.59
CA ASN A 40 -24.14 1.44 -10.51
C ASN A 40 -24.68 2.00 -11.83
N ALA A 41 -24.53 1.28 -12.95
CA ALA A 41 -25.18 1.65 -14.21
C ALA A 41 -26.70 1.47 -14.16
N SER A 42 -27.24 0.77 -13.15
CA SER A 42 -28.68 0.80 -12.85
C SER A 42 -29.09 2.13 -12.22
N ALA A 43 -30.19 2.72 -12.69
CA ALA A 43 -30.73 3.96 -12.11
C ALA A 43 -31.31 3.75 -10.69
N ASP A 44 -31.69 2.51 -10.37
CA ASP A 44 -32.39 2.17 -9.12
C ASP A 44 -31.46 1.64 -8.03
N LEU A 45 -30.26 1.18 -8.39
CA LEU A 45 -29.29 0.61 -7.45
C LEU A 45 -28.17 1.61 -7.18
N SER A 46 -27.69 1.66 -5.94
CA SER A 46 -26.59 2.53 -5.57
C SER A 46 -25.66 1.85 -4.58
N VAL A 47 -24.40 1.70 -4.99
CA VAL A 47 -23.30 1.21 -4.18
C VAL A 47 -22.19 2.26 -4.23
N TYR A 48 -21.74 2.71 -3.07
CA TYR A 48 -20.67 3.69 -2.97
C TYR A 48 -19.68 3.28 -1.90
N THR A 49 -18.42 3.58 -2.13
CA THR A 49 -17.28 3.04 -1.38
C THR A 49 -16.33 4.16 -0.98
N LEU A 50 -15.46 3.89 0.00
CA LEU A 50 -14.21 4.63 0.15
C LEU A 50 -13.29 4.37 -1.06
N PHE A 51 -12.17 5.08 -1.14
CA PHE A 51 -11.25 4.96 -2.28
C PHE A 51 -10.52 3.61 -2.32
N ASP A 52 -10.25 3.12 -3.53
CA ASP A 52 -9.35 1.99 -3.72
C ASP A 52 -7.95 2.29 -3.15
N GLY A 53 -7.34 1.29 -2.53
CA GLY A 53 -6.05 1.40 -1.89
C GLY A 53 -6.05 2.20 -0.58
N GLN A 54 -7.22 2.56 -0.05
CA GLN A 54 -7.32 3.25 1.24
C GLN A 54 -7.08 2.28 2.40
N VAL A 55 -6.32 2.74 3.40
CA VAL A 55 -6.13 2.02 4.68
C VAL A 55 -7.41 2.11 5.51
N VAL A 56 -7.87 0.98 6.03
CA VAL A 56 -9.11 0.87 6.81
C VAL A 56 -8.89 0.12 8.10
N GLU A 57 -9.64 0.50 9.14
CA GLU A 57 -9.61 -0.14 10.45
C GLU A 57 -10.71 -1.21 10.58
N GLU A 58 -10.53 -2.14 11.51
CA GLU A 58 -11.54 -3.16 11.82
C GLU A 58 -12.88 -2.51 12.24
N GLY A 59 -13.98 -2.99 11.67
CA GLY A 59 -15.33 -2.49 11.92
C GLY A 59 -15.72 -1.21 11.15
N GLU A 60 -14.76 -0.57 10.48
CA GLU A 60 -15.00 0.64 9.69
C GLU A 60 -15.98 0.38 8.54
N THR A 61 -16.91 1.30 8.30
CA THR A 61 -17.81 1.20 7.13
C THR A 61 -17.08 1.67 5.88
N VAL A 62 -16.75 0.72 5.00
CA VAL A 62 -15.97 0.96 3.78
C VAL A 62 -16.84 1.14 2.54
N ALA A 63 -18.09 0.68 2.60
CA ALA A 63 -19.06 0.86 1.53
C ALA A 63 -20.49 0.81 2.07
N ARG A 64 -21.44 1.30 1.29
CA ARG A 64 -22.87 1.11 1.53
C ARG A 64 -23.57 0.77 0.23
N ALA A 65 -24.60 -0.08 0.34
CA ALA A 65 -25.48 -0.42 -0.77
C ALA A 65 -26.92 -0.06 -0.41
N LYS A 66 -27.67 0.51 -1.36
CA LYS A 66 -29.09 0.81 -1.22
C LYS A 66 -29.79 0.79 -2.58
N ILE A 67 -31.12 0.79 -2.54
CA ILE A 67 -31.94 1.21 -3.68
C ILE A 67 -32.20 2.72 -3.58
N ILE A 68 -32.48 3.36 -4.71
CA ILE A 68 -32.84 4.77 -4.80
C ILE A 68 -34.34 4.99 -4.55
N PRO A 69 -35.26 4.33 -5.27
CA PRO A 69 -36.69 4.49 -5.02
C PRO A 69 -37.13 3.73 -3.77
N PHE A 70 -38.38 3.96 -3.33
CA PHE A 70 -38.94 3.32 -2.13
C PHE A 70 -39.07 1.79 -2.30
N ALA A 71 -39.29 1.33 -3.53
CA ALA A 71 -39.33 -0.07 -3.91
C ALA A 71 -38.81 -0.22 -5.33
N VAL A 72 -38.25 -1.38 -5.65
CA VAL A 72 -37.79 -1.75 -6.98
C VAL A 72 -38.38 -3.10 -7.37
N PRO A 73 -38.59 -3.36 -8.66
CA PRO A 73 -38.86 -4.71 -9.15
C PRO A 73 -37.71 -5.68 -8.81
N GLU A 74 -38.06 -6.94 -8.52
CA GLU A 74 -37.09 -7.97 -8.12
C GLU A 74 -36.06 -8.28 -9.22
N ASP A 75 -36.46 -8.21 -10.49
CA ASP A 75 -35.57 -8.41 -11.64
C ASP A 75 -34.46 -7.35 -11.73
N VAL A 76 -34.71 -6.13 -11.24
CA VAL A 76 -33.68 -5.09 -11.12
C VAL A 76 -32.62 -5.48 -10.09
N ILE A 77 -33.04 -6.00 -8.92
CA ILE A 77 -32.11 -6.54 -7.90
C ILE A 77 -31.31 -7.70 -8.50
N ALA A 78 -31.99 -8.69 -9.07
CA ALA A 78 -31.35 -9.88 -9.64
C ALA A 78 -30.33 -9.54 -10.74
N SER A 79 -30.66 -8.57 -11.61
CA SER A 79 -29.74 -8.08 -12.64
C SER A 79 -28.50 -7.41 -12.04
N GLY A 80 -28.68 -6.58 -11.00
CA GLY A 80 -27.57 -5.96 -10.28
C GLY A 80 -26.67 -6.97 -9.58
N GLU A 81 -27.26 -7.99 -8.95
CA GLU A 81 -26.52 -9.08 -8.31
C GLU A 81 -25.76 -9.93 -9.33
N ALA A 82 -26.36 -10.24 -10.48
CA ALA A 82 -25.69 -10.97 -11.56
C ALA A 82 -24.46 -10.21 -12.08
N ARG A 83 -24.57 -8.89 -12.28
CA ARG A 83 -23.41 -8.04 -12.64
C ARG A 83 -22.34 -8.04 -11.56
N ALA A 84 -22.75 -7.96 -10.29
CA ALA A 84 -21.82 -7.98 -9.17
C ALA A 84 -21.04 -9.31 -9.09
N VAL A 85 -21.72 -10.43 -9.30
CA VAL A 85 -21.11 -11.77 -9.32
C VAL A 85 -20.14 -11.93 -10.50
N ALA A 86 -20.50 -11.42 -11.69
CA ALA A 86 -19.63 -11.49 -12.87
C ALA A 86 -18.29 -10.75 -12.67
N GLU A 87 -18.30 -9.72 -11.83
CA GLU A 87 -17.16 -8.83 -11.56
C GLU A 87 -16.58 -9.02 -10.14
N ALA A 88 -16.98 -10.09 -9.45
CA ALA A 88 -16.64 -10.30 -8.04
C ALA A 88 -15.14 -10.62 -7.84
N PRO A 89 -14.55 -10.22 -6.69
CA PRO A 89 -15.14 -9.38 -5.65
C PRO A 89 -15.11 -7.88 -6.02
N ILE A 90 -16.20 -7.16 -5.73
CA ILE A 90 -16.26 -5.70 -5.96
C ILE A 90 -15.65 -4.93 -4.79
N VAL A 91 -16.01 -5.28 -3.55
CA VAL A 91 -15.48 -4.66 -2.34
C VAL A 91 -14.79 -5.72 -1.50
N ALA A 92 -13.47 -5.60 -1.31
CA ALA A 92 -12.71 -6.51 -0.47
C ALA A 92 -11.72 -5.74 0.41
N VAL A 93 -11.32 -6.34 1.53
CA VAL A 93 -10.22 -5.81 2.36
C VAL A 93 -9.15 -6.88 2.49
N ARG A 94 -7.91 -6.50 2.23
CA ARG A 94 -6.74 -7.35 2.49
C ARG A 94 -6.13 -6.95 3.82
N GLY A 95 -6.26 -7.83 4.81
CA GLY A 95 -5.65 -7.64 6.11
C GLY A 95 -4.12 -7.56 6.02
N PHE A 96 -3.52 -6.75 6.88
CA PHE A 96 -2.06 -6.68 6.97
C PHE A 96 -1.47 -7.92 7.62
N GLN A 97 -0.26 -8.28 7.19
CA GLN A 97 0.49 -9.45 7.62
C GLN A 97 1.79 -8.98 8.28
N ALA A 98 2.17 -9.59 9.41
CA ALA A 98 3.48 -9.34 10.01
C ALA A 98 4.59 -9.72 9.01
N LYS A 99 5.57 -8.83 8.83
CA LYS A 99 6.70 -9.02 7.91
C LYS A 99 8.03 -8.74 8.59
N ARG A 100 9.04 -9.51 8.20
CA ARG A 100 10.44 -9.28 8.56
C ARG A 100 11.04 -8.28 7.58
N VAL A 101 11.47 -7.15 8.11
CA VAL A 101 11.99 -6.03 7.31
C VAL A 101 13.47 -5.85 7.58
N SER A 102 14.25 -5.70 6.51
CA SER A 102 15.66 -5.29 6.56
C SER A 102 15.83 -3.93 5.92
N ALA A 103 16.84 -3.18 6.36
CA ALA A 103 17.17 -1.88 5.79
C ALA A 103 18.66 -1.80 5.44
N LEU A 104 18.95 -1.33 4.24
CA LEU A 104 20.27 -0.91 3.80
C LEU A 104 20.24 0.61 3.59
N VAL A 105 21.18 1.32 4.20
CA VAL A 105 21.28 2.77 4.11
C VAL A 105 22.62 3.11 3.47
N GLN A 106 22.58 3.59 2.23
CA GLN A 106 23.74 3.91 1.41
C GLN A 106 24.24 5.35 1.65
N GLU A 107 24.48 5.70 2.91
CA GLU A 107 25.03 6.98 3.30
C GLU A 107 25.72 6.88 4.65
N SER A 108 26.73 7.71 4.86
CA SER A 108 27.32 7.90 6.19
C SER A 108 26.46 8.88 6.97
N LEU A 109 25.77 8.37 7.99
CA LEU A 109 24.94 9.16 8.90
C LEU A 109 25.65 9.37 10.24
N GLY A 110 25.53 10.57 10.80
CA GLY A 110 25.87 10.79 12.20
C GLY A 110 24.92 10.02 13.14
N ALA A 111 25.37 9.71 14.35
CA ALA A 111 24.62 8.90 15.33
C ALA A 111 23.16 9.36 15.52
N ARG A 112 22.92 10.68 15.63
CA ARG A 112 21.57 11.25 15.77
C ARG A 112 20.64 10.93 14.58
N ALA A 113 21.19 10.93 13.36
CA ALA A 113 20.41 10.63 12.16
C ALA A 113 20.13 9.13 12.04
N VAL A 114 21.08 8.27 12.47
CA VAL A 114 20.89 6.82 12.60
C VAL A 114 19.75 6.51 13.57
N ASP A 115 19.79 7.09 14.78
CA ASP A 115 18.77 6.85 15.81
C ASP A 115 17.38 7.31 15.32
N ARG A 116 17.32 8.47 14.66
CA ARG A 116 16.08 8.98 14.08
C ARG A 116 15.55 8.07 12.98
N PHE A 117 16.41 7.55 12.10
CA PHE A 117 16.01 6.60 11.05
C PHE A 117 15.40 5.35 11.66
N LYS A 118 16.08 4.74 12.63
CA LYS A 118 15.62 3.53 13.32
C LYS A 118 14.27 3.76 14.00
N ALA A 119 14.12 4.89 14.70
CA ALA A 119 12.88 5.22 15.39
C ALA A 119 11.71 5.40 14.41
N VAL A 120 11.88 6.25 13.39
CA VAL A 120 10.80 6.55 12.43
C VAL A 120 10.44 5.33 11.58
N PHE A 121 11.44 4.61 11.05
CA PHE A 121 11.15 3.46 10.21
C PHE A 121 10.62 2.28 11.03
N GLY A 122 11.14 2.09 12.25
CA GLY A 122 10.61 1.13 13.21
C GLY A 122 9.14 1.37 13.54
N GLU A 123 8.74 2.62 13.77
CA GLU A 123 7.33 3.00 14.00
C GLU A 123 6.45 2.62 12.80
N LYS A 124 6.87 2.95 11.57
CA LYS A 124 6.13 2.58 10.36
C LYS A 124 5.94 1.07 10.24
N VAL A 125 7.01 0.31 10.43
CA VAL A 125 7.00 -1.16 10.33
C VAL A 125 6.14 -1.78 11.44
N ALA A 126 6.27 -1.29 12.68
CA ALA A 126 5.52 -1.78 13.83
C ALA A 126 4.02 -1.51 13.70
N TRP A 127 3.62 -0.39 13.10
CA TRP A 127 2.21 -0.07 12.86
C TRP A 127 1.50 -1.17 12.05
N PHE A 128 2.18 -1.72 11.04
CA PHE A 128 1.67 -2.86 10.24
C PHE A 128 1.81 -4.23 10.94
N GLY A 129 2.42 -4.29 12.14
CA GLY A 129 2.72 -5.53 12.86
C GLY A 129 4.02 -6.22 12.39
N GLY A 130 4.87 -5.53 11.65
CA GLY A 130 6.17 -6.04 11.22
C GLY A 130 7.27 -5.88 12.27
N VAL A 131 8.44 -6.43 11.96
CA VAL A 131 9.67 -6.30 12.76
C VAL A 131 10.81 -5.82 11.86
N LEU A 132 11.43 -4.71 12.25
CA LEU A 132 12.62 -4.17 11.59
C LEU A 132 13.87 -4.77 12.24
N ALA A 133 14.70 -5.46 11.45
CA ALA A 133 16.04 -5.87 11.85
C ALA A 133 16.97 -4.65 11.94
N GLU A 134 18.10 -4.80 12.63
CA GLU A 134 19.12 -3.74 12.75
C GLU A 134 19.55 -3.24 11.35
N PRO A 135 19.32 -1.96 11.02
CA PRO A 135 19.70 -1.41 9.72
C PRO A 135 21.20 -1.44 9.49
N VAL A 136 21.60 -1.74 8.25
CA VAL A 136 23.00 -1.76 7.82
C VAL A 136 23.32 -0.46 7.10
N PHE A 137 24.33 0.27 7.58
CA PHE A 137 24.80 1.53 7.00
C PHE A 137 26.11 1.28 6.25
N VAL A 138 26.17 1.68 4.98
CA VAL A 138 27.35 1.49 4.12
C VAL A 138 27.68 2.76 3.35
N PRO A 139 28.97 3.04 3.10
CA PRO A 139 29.37 4.04 2.12
C PRO A 139 28.77 3.75 0.73
N PRO A 140 28.55 4.78 -0.11
CA PRO A 140 28.09 4.62 -1.50
C PRO A 140 29.20 4.09 -2.42
N GLU A 141 29.70 2.89 -2.12
CA GLU A 141 30.70 2.17 -2.91
C GLU A 141 30.07 0.85 -3.42
N ALA A 142 30.20 0.59 -4.73
CA ALA A 142 29.56 -0.55 -5.41
C ALA A 142 29.80 -1.90 -4.73
N THR A 143 31.05 -2.18 -4.34
CA THR A 143 31.46 -3.44 -3.70
C THR A 143 30.82 -3.62 -2.31
N LEU A 144 30.84 -2.56 -1.50
CA LEU A 144 30.28 -2.56 -0.14
C LEU A 144 28.76 -2.67 -0.16
N VAL A 145 28.11 -1.95 -1.06
CA VAL A 145 26.65 -1.98 -1.23
C VAL A 145 26.20 -3.36 -1.71
N ALA A 146 26.88 -3.94 -2.69
CA ALA A 146 26.57 -5.29 -3.18
C ALA A 146 26.75 -6.34 -2.06
N GLY A 147 27.87 -6.32 -1.34
CA GLY A 147 28.12 -7.25 -0.24
C GLY A 147 27.09 -7.14 0.89
N ALA A 148 26.72 -5.92 1.28
CA ALA A 148 25.70 -5.69 2.31
C ALA A 148 24.30 -6.11 1.83
N MET A 149 23.94 -5.80 0.58
CA MET A 149 22.67 -6.20 -0.01
C MET A 149 22.54 -7.73 -0.05
N ASP A 150 23.57 -8.44 -0.51
CA ASP A 150 23.57 -9.90 -0.54
C ASP A 150 23.49 -10.53 0.85
N ALA A 151 24.22 -9.99 1.83
CA ALA A 151 24.15 -10.46 3.22
C ALA A 151 22.74 -10.31 3.81
N LEU A 152 22.08 -9.17 3.55
CA LEU A 152 20.70 -8.94 3.99
C LEU A 152 19.72 -9.88 3.28
N LEU A 153 19.86 -10.05 1.96
CA LEU A 153 19.00 -10.94 1.17
C LEU A 153 19.17 -12.41 1.54
N ALA A 154 20.35 -12.84 2.00
CA ALA A 154 20.58 -14.18 2.52
C ALA A 154 19.73 -14.49 3.78
N GLY A 155 19.36 -13.46 4.55
CA GLY A 155 18.39 -13.59 5.65
C GLY A 155 16.94 -13.81 5.21
N ALA A 156 16.67 -13.76 3.91
CA ALA A 156 15.35 -13.89 3.28
C ALA A 156 14.27 -12.99 3.92
N PRO A 157 14.51 -11.67 4.10
CA PRO A 157 13.48 -10.77 4.61
C PRO A 157 12.29 -10.73 3.66
N ASP A 158 11.10 -10.45 4.18
CA ASP A 158 9.92 -10.23 3.33
C ASP A 158 10.06 -8.92 2.53
N LEU A 159 10.68 -7.91 3.16
CA LEU A 159 10.94 -6.59 2.60
C LEU A 159 12.38 -6.14 2.90
N LEU A 160 13.11 -5.75 1.86
CA LEU A 160 14.36 -5.00 1.98
C LEU A 160 14.11 -3.55 1.55
N VAL A 161 14.38 -2.59 2.43
CA VAL A 161 14.34 -1.17 2.11
C VAL A 161 15.75 -0.64 1.87
N VAL A 162 15.95 0.04 0.74
CA VAL A 162 17.22 0.69 0.38
C VAL A 162 17.05 2.20 0.45
N ALA A 163 17.61 2.84 1.48
CA ALA A 163 17.56 4.29 1.64
C ALA A 163 18.87 4.94 1.18
N GLY A 164 18.77 6.17 0.66
CA GLY A 164 19.92 6.94 0.19
C GLY A 164 20.26 6.70 -1.28
N SER A 165 19.45 5.96 -2.03
CA SER A 165 19.68 5.74 -3.46
C SER A 165 19.43 7.02 -4.26
N ARG A 166 20.36 7.33 -5.17
CA ARG A 166 20.27 8.39 -6.18
C ARG A 166 19.61 7.82 -7.42
N THR A 167 18.30 7.61 -7.37
CA THR A 167 17.54 6.93 -8.44
C THR A 167 17.74 7.49 -9.86
N MET A 168 18.04 8.80 -9.99
CA MET A 168 18.29 9.46 -11.28
C MET A 168 19.71 9.23 -11.81
N ASP A 169 20.63 8.80 -10.96
CA ASP A 169 22.02 8.53 -11.32
C ASP A 169 22.11 7.09 -11.87
N PRO A 170 22.39 6.91 -13.18
CA PRO A 170 22.54 5.57 -13.75
C PRO A 170 23.76 4.83 -13.19
N LEU A 171 24.69 5.54 -12.54
CA LEU A 171 25.87 4.98 -11.90
C LEU A 171 25.69 4.76 -10.40
N ASP A 172 24.46 4.88 -9.87
CA ASP A 172 24.23 4.59 -8.47
C ASP A 172 24.61 3.13 -8.15
N PRO A 173 25.53 2.91 -7.18
CA PRO A 173 25.95 1.59 -6.70
C PRO A 173 24.82 0.58 -6.46
N VAL A 174 23.64 1.04 -6.03
CA VAL A 174 22.48 0.18 -5.76
C VAL A 174 22.07 -0.62 -7.00
N PHE A 175 22.06 -0.02 -8.18
CA PHE A 175 21.56 -0.72 -9.37
C PHE A 175 22.50 -1.83 -9.82
N ALA A 176 23.82 -1.62 -9.69
CA ALA A 176 24.81 -2.68 -9.91
C ALA A 176 24.70 -3.77 -8.84
N ALA A 177 24.44 -3.41 -7.57
CA ALA A 177 24.21 -4.36 -6.50
C ALA A 177 22.95 -5.21 -6.72
N LEU A 178 21.85 -4.62 -7.20
CA LEU A 178 20.63 -5.35 -7.54
C LEU A 178 20.91 -6.40 -8.61
N GLU A 179 21.59 -6.03 -9.69
CA GLU A 179 21.96 -6.94 -10.77
C GLU A 179 22.86 -8.07 -10.27
N ALA A 180 23.91 -7.74 -9.52
CA ALA A 180 24.84 -8.74 -8.95
C ALA A 180 24.14 -9.71 -7.98
N SER A 181 23.15 -9.23 -7.22
CA SER A 181 22.36 -10.07 -6.30
C SER A 181 21.38 -11.00 -7.02
N GLY A 182 21.18 -10.84 -8.33
CA GLY A 182 20.15 -11.55 -9.08
C GLY A 182 18.73 -11.03 -8.82
N ALA A 183 18.59 -9.81 -8.30
CA ALA A 183 17.30 -9.15 -8.17
C ALA A 183 16.81 -8.64 -9.54
N THR A 184 15.52 -8.75 -9.78
CA THR A 184 14.86 -8.18 -10.97
C THR A 184 14.26 -6.83 -10.62
N LEU A 185 14.69 -5.80 -11.32
CA LEU A 185 14.10 -4.47 -11.21
C LEU A 185 12.73 -4.46 -11.89
N ILE A 186 11.67 -4.24 -11.11
CA ILE A 186 10.29 -4.21 -11.61
C ILE A 186 9.97 -2.83 -12.18
N ARG A 187 10.34 -1.78 -11.45
CA ARG A 187 10.08 -0.40 -11.88
C ARG A 187 11.08 0.57 -11.29
N ARG A 188 11.67 1.42 -12.16
CA ARG A 188 12.39 2.63 -11.75
C ARG A 188 11.44 3.82 -11.73
N GLY A 189 11.31 4.46 -10.59
CA GLY A 189 10.41 5.60 -10.42
C GLY A 189 8.95 5.21 -10.28
N MET A 190 8.19 6.06 -9.61
CA MET A 190 6.77 5.87 -9.34
C MET A 190 5.95 7.01 -9.92
N PRO A 191 4.77 6.74 -10.52
CA PRO A 191 3.91 7.77 -11.09
C PRO A 191 3.10 8.49 -10.00
N ALA A 192 3.77 8.94 -8.94
CA ALA A 192 3.15 9.63 -7.81
C ALA A 192 4.18 10.51 -7.09
N HIS A 193 3.72 11.54 -6.39
CA HIS A 193 4.55 12.54 -5.74
C HIS A 193 3.86 13.07 -4.47
N PRO A 194 4.57 13.25 -3.34
CA PRO A 194 6.01 13.07 -3.12
C PRO A 194 6.49 11.61 -3.12
N GLY A 195 7.73 11.39 -3.58
CA GLY A 195 8.34 10.04 -3.64
C GLY A 195 8.41 9.42 -5.04
N SER A 196 8.33 10.22 -6.10
CA SER A 196 8.43 9.76 -7.51
C SER A 196 9.74 9.04 -7.83
N LEU A 197 10.79 9.23 -7.02
CA LEU A 197 12.07 8.56 -7.14
C LEU A 197 12.14 7.21 -6.40
N CYS A 198 11.03 6.75 -5.80
CA CYS A 198 10.98 5.38 -5.30
C CYS A 198 11.08 4.39 -6.46
N TRP A 199 11.70 3.24 -6.22
CA TRP A 199 11.78 2.15 -7.19
C TRP A 199 11.51 0.82 -6.49
N VAL A 200 11.10 -0.18 -7.28
CA VAL A 200 10.73 -1.51 -6.78
C VAL A 200 11.48 -2.56 -7.57
N ALA A 201 12.09 -3.50 -6.85
CA ALA A 201 12.72 -4.70 -7.37
C ALA A 201 12.26 -5.93 -6.57
N GLN A 202 12.59 -7.11 -7.05
CA GLN A 202 12.23 -8.37 -6.40
C GLN A 202 13.37 -9.38 -6.53
N ARG A 203 13.61 -10.16 -5.47
CA ARG A 203 14.50 -11.33 -5.50
C ARG A 203 13.82 -12.48 -4.77
N GLY A 204 13.40 -13.51 -5.50
CA GLY A 204 12.63 -14.62 -4.93
C GLY A 204 11.37 -14.10 -4.22
N GLY A 205 11.21 -14.45 -2.94
CA GLY A 205 10.10 -13.97 -2.11
C GLY A 205 10.27 -12.56 -1.53
N THR A 206 11.46 -11.95 -1.64
CA THR A 206 11.77 -10.64 -1.06
C THR A 206 11.38 -9.52 -2.01
N THR A 207 10.53 -8.61 -1.54
CA THR A 207 10.32 -7.32 -2.21
C THR A 207 11.41 -6.34 -1.79
N ILE A 208 11.98 -5.63 -2.75
CA ILE A 208 13.01 -4.62 -2.50
C ILE A 208 12.44 -3.26 -2.92
N VAL A 209 12.42 -2.31 -2.00
CA VAL A 209 11.95 -0.95 -2.28
C VAL A 209 13.10 0.00 -1.97
N GLY A 210 13.47 0.86 -2.90
CA GLY A 210 14.42 1.92 -2.60
C GLY A 210 13.96 3.31 -2.92
N MET A 211 14.62 4.27 -2.27
CA MET A 211 14.24 5.68 -2.30
C MET A 211 15.42 6.58 -1.91
N PRO A 212 15.36 7.88 -2.25
CA PRO A 212 16.26 8.89 -1.69
C PRO A 212 16.14 8.95 -0.16
N SER A 213 17.20 9.36 0.54
CA SER A 213 17.29 9.36 2.02
C SER A 213 16.15 10.12 2.73
N CYS A 214 15.63 11.19 2.12
CA CYS A 214 14.50 11.94 2.68
C CYS A 214 13.16 11.19 2.69
N GLY A 215 13.02 10.13 1.89
CA GLY A 215 11.74 9.42 1.69
C GLY A 215 11.22 8.70 2.93
N VAL A 216 12.10 8.26 3.83
CA VAL A 216 11.71 7.52 5.04
C VAL A 216 11.09 8.44 6.09
N PHE A 217 11.57 9.68 6.19
CA PHE A 217 11.17 10.62 7.24
C PHE A 217 9.86 11.34 6.96
N SER A 218 9.47 11.44 5.70
CA SER A 218 8.22 12.08 5.30
C SER A 218 7.03 11.15 5.55
N GLN A 219 5.91 11.75 5.94
CA GLN A 219 4.61 11.10 5.91
C GLN A 219 3.94 11.40 4.57
N ALA A 220 2.89 10.64 4.24
CA ALA A 220 2.09 10.85 3.03
C ALA A 220 2.89 10.78 1.72
N THR A 221 3.80 9.80 1.60
CA THR A 221 4.61 9.59 0.41
C THR A 221 4.24 8.33 -0.35
N VAL A 222 4.77 8.19 -1.56
CA VAL A 222 4.73 6.93 -2.32
C VAL A 222 5.25 5.74 -1.51
N PHE A 223 6.26 5.94 -0.67
CA PHE A 223 6.80 4.86 0.15
C PHE A 223 5.73 4.29 1.10
N ASP A 224 4.90 5.15 1.69
CA ASP A 224 3.83 4.74 2.59
C ASP A 224 2.71 3.96 1.87
N LEU A 225 2.42 4.35 0.62
CA LEU A 225 1.52 3.58 -0.25
C LEU A 225 2.12 2.22 -0.59
N LEU A 226 3.42 2.16 -0.92
CA LEU A 226 4.10 0.89 -1.20
C LEU A 226 4.08 -0.04 0.01
N LEU A 227 4.41 0.46 1.21
CA LEU A 227 4.35 -0.33 2.45
C LEU A 227 2.96 -0.93 2.66
N THR A 228 1.90 -0.15 2.46
CA THR A 228 0.51 -0.62 2.58
C THR A 228 0.27 -1.90 1.75
N TRP A 229 0.69 -1.89 0.48
CA TRP A 229 0.51 -3.06 -0.40
C TRP A 229 1.45 -4.22 -0.08
N VAL A 230 2.71 -3.92 0.27
CA VAL A 230 3.66 -4.96 0.71
C VAL A 230 3.11 -5.68 1.93
N PHE A 231 2.72 -4.96 2.98
CA PHE A 231 2.18 -5.54 4.21
C PHE A 231 0.82 -6.22 4.03
N ALA A 232 0.04 -5.84 3.02
CA ALA A 232 -1.16 -6.58 2.62
C ALA A 232 -0.86 -7.91 1.87
N GLY A 233 0.43 -8.20 1.62
CA GLY A 233 0.88 -9.40 0.90
C GLY A 233 0.55 -9.36 -0.58
N VAL A 234 0.38 -8.16 -1.15
CA VAL A 234 -0.03 -8.00 -2.54
C VAL A 234 1.20 -7.72 -3.42
N PRO A 235 1.42 -8.50 -4.50
CA PRO A 235 2.56 -8.30 -5.40
C PRO A 235 2.56 -6.92 -6.04
N LEU A 236 3.75 -6.31 -6.10
CA LEU A 236 4.01 -5.01 -6.70
C LEU A 236 4.50 -5.13 -8.14
N ASP A 237 3.64 -5.61 -9.03
CA ASP A 237 3.95 -5.68 -10.47
C ASP A 237 3.82 -4.32 -11.18
N VAL A 238 4.24 -4.28 -12.45
CA VAL A 238 4.17 -3.06 -13.27
C VAL A 238 2.74 -2.55 -13.42
N ALA A 239 1.75 -3.43 -13.52
CA ALA A 239 0.35 -3.04 -13.69
C ALA A 239 -0.17 -2.29 -12.45
N ARG A 240 0.05 -2.84 -11.25
CA ARG A 240 -0.31 -2.21 -9.98
C ARG A 240 0.45 -0.91 -9.77
N LEU A 241 1.76 -0.91 -9.94
CA LEU A 241 2.58 0.29 -9.72
C LEU A 241 2.20 1.42 -10.69
N SER A 242 1.70 1.10 -11.88
CA SER A 242 1.22 2.10 -12.84
C SER A 242 -0.10 2.76 -12.42
N GLN A 243 -0.94 2.08 -11.64
CA GLN A 243 -2.22 2.61 -11.16
C GLN A 243 -2.03 3.77 -10.16
N PHE A 244 -0.86 3.90 -9.55
CA PHE A 244 -0.55 4.98 -8.60
C PHE A 244 -0.64 6.37 -9.24
N GLY A 245 -0.64 6.46 -10.58
CA GLY A 245 -0.89 7.70 -11.32
C GLY A 245 -2.24 8.34 -10.99
N HIS A 246 -3.28 7.52 -10.82
CA HIS A 246 -4.61 8.03 -10.49
C HIS A 246 -4.67 8.42 -9.01
N GLY A 247 -4.85 9.72 -8.75
CA GLY A 247 -4.72 10.26 -7.39
C GLY A 247 -3.28 10.25 -6.86
N GLY A 248 -2.28 10.14 -7.75
CA GLY A 248 -0.86 10.10 -7.39
C GLY A 248 -0.24 11.43 -7.01
N PHE A 249 -0.99 12.53 -7.13
CA PHE A 249 -0.58 13.83 -6.61
C PHE A 249 -1.01 13.94 -5.14
N LEU A 250 -0.13 13.48 -4.26
CA LEU A 250 -0.39 13.29 -2.84
C LEU A 250 -0.30 14.65 -2.13
N THR A 251 -1.44 15.15 -1.68
CA THR A 251 -1.54 16.39 -0.90
C THR A 251 -1.80 16.08 0.57
N ARG A 252 -1.64 17.08 1.44
CA ARG A 252 -1.91 16.95 2.88
C ARG A 252 -3.36 16.56 3.17
N ASP A 253 -4.30 17.06 2.38
CA ASP A 253 -5.74 16.75 2.50
C ASP A 253 -6.07 15.27 2.19
N MET A 254 -5.10 14.52 1.64
CA MET A 254 -5.23 13.09 1.37
C MET A 254 -4.74 12.20 2.53
N ALA A 255 -4.66 12.73 3.75
CA ALA A 255 -4.26 11.99 4.95
C ALA A 255 -4.98 10.64 5.10
N PHE A 256 -6.26 10.58 4.70
CA PHE A 256 -7.09 9.38 4.73
C PHE A 256 -6.53 8.21 3.90
N ARG A 257 -5.62 8.45 2.96
CA ARG A 257 -4.98 7.41 2.13
C ARG A 257 -3.81 6.71 2.81
N PHE A 258 -3.30 7.25 3.92
CA PHE A 258 -2.05 6.79 4.53
C PHE A 258 -2.28 6.20 5.91
N PRO A 259 -1.41 5.29 6.36
CA PRO A 259 -1.41 4.85 7.73
C PRO A 259 -1.17 6.02 8.69
N PRO A 260 -2.00 6.22 9.72
CA PRO A 260 -1.71 7.16 10.79
C PRO A 260 -0.67 6.53 11.73
N TYR A 261 0.60 6.51 11.33
CA TYR A 261 1.68 5.88 12.10
C TYR A 261 1.78 6.41 13.54
N ARG A 262 1.41 7.68 13.75
CA ARG A 262 1.39 8.33 15.06
C ARG A 262 -0.02 8.34 15.64
N HIS A 263 -0.12 7.90 16.89
CA HIS A 263 -1.36 7.71 17.66
C HIS A 263 -2.19 8.96 17.98
N ALA A 264 -1.81 10.17 17.55
CA ALA A 264 -2.37 11.43 18.06
C ALA A 264 -3.02 12.35 17.02
N ALA A 265 -3.10 11.95 15.75
CA ALA A 265 -3.78 12.72 14.72
C ALA A 265 -5.08 12.02 14.35
N ASP A 266 -6.22 12.70 14.52
CA ASP A 266 -7.45 12.29 13.86
C ASP A 266 -7.21 12.22 12.33
N ARG A 267 -7.87 11.30 11.63
CA ARG A 267 -7.73 11.16 10.16
C ARG A 267 -7.97 12.52 9.50
N GLY A 268 -6.91 13.12 8.93
CA GLY A 268 -6.98 14.45 8.31
C GLY A 268 -5.85 15.39 8.72
N GLU A 269 -5.18 15.15 9.84
CA GLU A 269 -4.09 16.03 10.30
C GLU A 269 -2.73 15.53 9.80
N VAL A 270 -2.15 16.26 8.85
CA VAL A 270 -0.74 16.12 8.44
C VAL A 270 -0.06 17.45 8.77
N GLU A 271 0.88 17.46 9.72
CA GLU A 271 1.75 18.64 9.99
C GLU A 271 2.58 19.04 8.75
#